data_AF-A0A521Q317-F1
#
_entry.id   AF-A0A521Q317-F1
#
_cell.length_a   1.000
_cell.length_b   1.000
_cell.length_c   1.000
_cell.angle_alpha   90.00
_cell.angle_beta   90.00
_cell.angle_gamma   90.00
#
_symmetry.space_group_name_H-M   'P 1'
#
loop_
_entity.id
_entity.type
_entity.pdbx_description
1 polymer ?
#
loop_
_entity_poly.entity_id
_entity_poly.type
_entity_poly.pdbx_seq_one_letter_code
_entity_poly.pdbx_strand_id
1 'polypeptide(L)' 'MRSYKHPTKSGRVTVPHPRKDTPLATLRSIYRQAGLDWKERK' A
#
# COMPACT_ATOMS: atom_id res chain seq x y z
N MET A 1 12.12 4.33 2.87
CA MET A 1 10.79 4.00 3.44
C MET A 1 9.99 5.29 3.46
N ARG A 2 8.87 5.38 2.73
CA ARG A 2 8.09 6.62 2.64
C ARG A 2 6.67 6.35 3.08
N SER A 3 6.15 7.23 3.93
CA SER A 3 4.80 7.09 4.49
C SER A 3 3.90 8.17 3.88
N TYR A 4 2.77 7.74 3.33
CA TYR A 4 1.81 8.56 2.60
C TYR A 4 0.56 8.74 3.45
N LYS A 5 0.05 9.97 3.50
CA LYS A 5 -1.22 10.30 4.13
C LYS A 5 -2.26 10.52 3.03
N HIS A 6 -3.43 9.92 3.16
CA HIS A 6 -4.53 10.24 2.25
C HIS A 6 -5.24 11.50 2.74
N PRO A 7 -5.62 12.46 1.87
CA PRO A 7 -6.23 13.72 2.29
C PRO A 7 -7.63 13.53 2.89
N THR A 8 -8.36 12.53 2.44
CA THR A 8 -9.77 12.27 2.80
C THR A 8 -9.96 11.06 3.72
N LYS A 9 -9.11 10.03 3.61
CA LYS A 9 -9.16 8.82 4.45
C LYS A 9 -8.22 8.97 5.64
N SER A 10 -8.72 8.71 6.83
CA SER A 10 -7.90 8.65 8.04
C SER A 10 -6.98 7.43 7.98
N GLY A 11 -5.67 7.67 8.03
CA GLY A 11 -4.67 6.62 7.98
C GLY A 11 -3.38 7.04 7.30
N ARG A 12 -2.31 6.29 7.56
CA ARG A 12 -1.00 6.49 6.95
C ARG A 12 -0.53 5.16 6.36
N VAL A 13 -0.22 5.16 5.07
CA VAL A 13 0.22 3.97 4.34
C VAL A 13 1.73 4.04 4.18
N THR A 14 2.45 3.01 4.60
CA THR A 14 3.90 2.96 4.49
C THR A 14 4.30 2.12 3.28
N VAL A 15 4.96 2.75 2.31
CA VAL A 15 5.52 2.06 1.15
C VAL A 15 7.04 1.98 1.31
N PRO A 16 7.64 0.79 1.22
CA PRO A 16 9.10 0.67 1.21
C PRO A 16 9.67 1.44 0.00
N HIS A 17 10.97 1.77 0.05
CA HIS A 17 11.60 2.39 -1.13
C HIS A 17 11.40 1.46 -2.33
N PRO A 18 11.01 1.98 -3.52
CA PRO A 18 10.67 1.18 -4.68
C PRO A 18 11.89 0.38 -5.13
N ARG A 19 12.02 -0.84 -4.60
CA ARG A 19 12.84 -1.88 -5.21
C ARG A 19 11.95 -2.59 -6.21
N LYS A 20 12.55 -2.90 -7.36
CA LYS A 20 11.93 -3.44 -8.58
C LYS A 20 10.97 -4.62 -8.30
N ASP A 21 11.21 -5.34 -7.20
CA ASP A 21 10.42 -6.48 -6.76
C ASP A 21 9.92 -6.27 -5.32
N THR A 22 8.71 -5.73 -5.17
CA THR A 22 8.03 -5.68 -3.87
C THR A 22 7.33 -7.02 -3.64
N PRO A 23 7.63 -7.76 -2.55
CA PRO A 23 7.01 -9.06 -2.32
C PRO A 23 5.48 -8.98 -2.29
N LEU A 24 4.79 -10.00 -2.82
CA LEU A 24 3.33 -10.06 -2.86
C LEU A 24 2.70 -9.92 -1.45
N ALA A 25 3.37 -10.42 -0.41
CA ALA A 25 2.93 -10.27 0.97
C ALA A 25 2.96 -8.80 1.45
N THR A 26 4.00 -8.06 1.04
CA THR A 26 4.15 -6.64 1.35
C THR A 26 3.12 -5.81 0.60
N LEU A 27 2.87 -6.13 -0.67
CA LEU A 27 1.80 -5.50 -1.45
C LEU A 27 0.43 -5.76 -0.81
N ARG A 28 0.09 -7.01 -0.45
CA ARG A 28 -1.15 -7.31 0.27
C ARG A 28 -1.30 -6.52 1.57
N SER A 29 -0.21 -6.35 2.32
CA SER A 29 -0.21 -5.54 3.55
C SER A 29 -0.48 -4.06 3.26
N ILE A 30 0.11 -3.50 2.19
CA ILE A 30 -0.11 -2.11 1.76
C ILE A 30 -1.57 -1.90 1.34
N TYR A 31 -2.15 -2.81 0.55
CA TYR A 31 -3.55 -2.73 0.12
C TYR A 31 -4.51 -2.81 1.30
N ARG A 32 -4.25 -3.72 2.25
CA ARG A 32 -5.02 -3.81 3.50
C ARG A 32 -4.93 -2.51 4.32
N GLN A 33 -3.73 -1.93 4.44
CA GLN A 33 -3.53 -0.66 5.15
C GLN A 33 -4.18 0.53 4.43
N ALA A 34 -4.30 0.47 3.10
CA ALA A 34 -4.97 1.47 2.29
C ALA A 34 -6.50 1.30 2.24
N GLY A 35 -7.03 0.18 2.77
CA GLY A 35 -8.44 -0.20 2.63
C GLY A 35 -8.84 -0.36 1.16
N LEU A 36 -7.94 -0.89 0.34
CA LEU A 36 -8.16 -1.15 -1.09
C LEU A 36 -8.27 -2.65 -1.33
N ASP A 37 -9.23 -3.05 -2.16
CA ASP A 37 -9.38 -4.43 -2.58
C ASP A 37 -8.26 -4.82 -3.55
N TRP A 38 -7.50 -5.85 -3.17
CA TRP A 38 -6.43 -6.41 -4.01
C TRP A 38 -6.96 -6.97 -5.35
N LYS A 39 -8.27 -7.27 -5.42
CA LYS A 39 -8.91 -7.95 -6.56
C LYS A 39 -9.25 -7.03 -7.74
N GLU A 40 -9.13 -5.71 -7.61
CA GLU A 40 -9.50 -4.77 -8.69
C GLU A 40 -8.40 -4.49 -9.74
N ARG A 41 -7.38 -5.35 -9.83
CA ARG A 41 -6.53 -5.41 -11.05
C ARG A 41 -7.16 -6.40 -12.02
N LYS A 42 -8.22 -5.99 -12.71
CA LYS A 42 -8.56 -6.56 -14.02
C LYS A 42 -7.94 -5.69 -15.11
#